data_AF-A0A410G6M8-F1
#
_entry.id   AF-A0A410G6M8-F1
#
_cell.length_a   1.000
_cell.length_b   1.000
_cell.length_c   1.000
_cell.angle_alpha   90.00
_cell.angle_beta   90.00
_cell.angle_gamma   90.00
#
_symmetry.space_group_name_H-M   'P 1'
#
loop_
_entity.id
_entity.type
_entity.pdbx_description
1 polymer ?
#
loop_
_entity_poly.entity_id
_entity_poly.type
_entity_poly.pdbx_seq_one_letter_code
_entity_poly.pdbx_strand_id
1 'polypeptide(L)'
;MEEEPITHFDKEPVTTTLVEEGKTIAIIAYITIIGLIVAFVMNNEKKNSFASYHIRQSLGLGLTGIALSILSYIPFIGWLISMLGGLLLIVLWVMGLISAINGERKPVPVLGEKYQEWLKGI
;
A
#
# COMPACT_ATOMS: atom_id res chain seq x y z
N MET A 1 -24.39 8.63 -29.03
CA MET A 1 -23.68 7.59 -28.24
C MET A 1 -22.46 8.31 -27.70
N GLU A 2 -22.61 8.93 -26.53
CA GLU A 2 -21.50 9.63 -25.86
C GLU A 2 -20.48 8.56 -25.44
N GLU A 3 -19.24 8.65 -25.91
CA GLU A 3 -18.16 7.84 -25.36
C GLU A 3 -17.79 8.43 -24.00
N GLU A 4 -18.05 7.66 -22.92
CA GLU A 4 -17.57 8.02 -21.60
C GLU A 4 -16.03 7.95 -21.52
N PRO A 5 -15.37 8.86 -20.79
CA PRO A 5 -13.92 8.85 -20.62
C PRO A 5 -13.52 7.67 -19.72
N ILE A 6 -13.13 6.59 -20.38
CA ILE A 6 -12.54 5.38 -19.83
C ILE A 6 -11.30 5.68 -18.96
N THR A 7 -11.45 5.52 -17.65
CA THR A 7 -10.34 5.48 -16.69
C THR A 7 -9.67 4.10 -16.77
N HIS A 8 -8.63 3.99 -17.60
CA HIS A 8 -8.03 2.71 -18.04
C HIS A 8 -6.84 2.18 -17.21
N PHE A 9 -6.65 2.58 -15.95
CA PHE A 9 -5.40 2.26 -15.24
C PHE A 9 -5.38 0.93 -14.45
N ASP A 10 -6.53 0.30 -14.17
CA ASP A 10 -6.59 -0.82 -13.21
C ASP A 10 -6.86 -2.21 -13.83
N LYS A 11 -6.72 -2.38 -15.16
CA LYS A 11 -6.98 -3.67 -15.85
C LYS A 11 -5.86 -4.19 -16.75
N GLU A 12 -4.65 -3.65 -16.65
CA GLU A 12 -3.49 -4.22 -17.35
C GLU A 12 -3.21 -5.64 -16.80
N PRO A 13 -3.05 -6.66 -17.66
CA PRO A 13 -2.67 -7.99 -17.20
C PRO A 13 -1.33 -7.90 -16.47
N VAL A 14 -1.21 -8.55 -15.32
CA VAL A 14 0.07 -8.63 -14.59
C VAL A 14 1.02 -9.49 -15.43
N THR A 15 1.85 -8.83 -16.25
CA THR A 15 2.89 -9.49 -17.04
C THR A 15 4.14 -9.66 -16.19
N THR A 16 4.91 -10.72 -16.45
CA THR A 16 6.17 -10.97 -15.76
C THR A 16 7.12 -9.77 -15.88
N THR A 17 7.17 -9.13 -17.05
CA THR A 17 8.03 -7.95 -17.29
C THR A 17 7.64 -6.76 -16.42
N LEU A 18 6.35 -6.46 -16.31
CA LEU A 18 5.83 -5.38 -15.45
C LEU A 18 6.21 -5.58 -13.98
N VAL A 19 6.10 -6.83 -13.51
CA VAL A 19 6.45 -7.20 -12.13
C VAL A 19 7.96 -7.05 -11.93
N GLU A 20 8.79 -7.61 -12.80
CA GLU A 20 10.25 -7.54 -12.67
C GLU A 20 10.77 -6.11 -12.62
N GLU A 21 10.27 -5.23 -13.48
CA GLU A 21 10.67 -3.82 -13.51
C GLU A 21 10.25 -3.03 -12.25
N GLY A 22 9.09 -3.38 -11.67
CA GLY A 22 8.52 -2.69 -10.51
C GLY A 22 8.91 -3.28 -9.15
N LYS A 23 9.45 -4.50 -9.12
CA LYS A 23 9.61 -5.30 -7.90
C LYS A 23 10.46 -4.63 -6.84
N THR A 24 11.60 -4.08 -7.24
CA THR A 24 12.52 -3.41 -6.31
C THR A 24 11.84 -2.21 -5.65
N ILE A 25 11.10 -1.40 -6.42
CA ILE A 25 10.38 -0.23 -5.91
C ILE A 25 9.27 -0.67 -4.95
N ALA A 26 8.51 -1.72 -5.32
CA ALA A 26 7.46 -2.28 -4.49
C ALA A 26 7.98 -2.77 -3.13
N ILE A 27 9.15 -3.43 -3.09
CA ILE A 27 9.79 -3.87 -1.84
C ILE A 27 10.27 -2.67 -1.02
N ILE A 28 10.94 -1.70 -1.67
CA ILE A 28 11.43 -0.47 -1.00
C ILE A 28 10.29 0.26 -0.29
N ALA A 29 9.08 0.26 -0.87
CA ALA A 29 7.91 0.91 -0.31
C ALA A 29 7.57 0.44 1.11
N TYR A 30 7.97 -0.77 1.52
CA TYR A 30 7.68 -1.31 2.85
C TYR A 30 8.80 -1.06 3.87
N ILE A 31 10.06 -0.82 3.48
CA ILE A 31 11.22 -0.91 4.38
C ILE A 31 11.13 0.06 5.58
N THR A 32 10.84 1.33 5.30
CA THR A 32 10.63 2.39 6.31
C THR A 32 9.77 3.49 5.71
N ILE A 33 9.38 4.49 6.50
CA ILE A 33 8.76 5.72 5.98
C ILE A 33 9.68 6.39 4.93
N ILE A 34 11.00 6.37 5.15
CA ILE A 34 11.97 6.89 4.18
C ILE A 34 11.93 6.04 2.91
N GLY A 35 11.90 4.70 3.04
CA GLY A 35 11.74 3.78 1.92
C GLY A 35 10.47 4.05 1.13
N LEU A 36 9.34 4.28 1.80
CA LEU A 36 8.08 4.64 1.15
C LEU A 36 8.18 5.92 0.32
N ILE A 37 8.80 6.97 0.87
CA ILE A 37 9.02 8.24 0.14
C ILE A 37 9.93 8.00 -1.08
N VAL A 38 11.03 7.26 -0.91
CA VAL A 38 11.94 6.91 -2.01
C VAL A 38 11.22 6.12 -3.10
N ALA A 39 10.43 5.10 -2.73
CA ALA A 39 9.66 4.32 -3.69
C ALA A 39 8.65 5.18 -4.47
N PHE A 40 7.95 6.10 -3.79
CA PHE A 40 7.05 7.04 -4.42
C PHE A 40 7.78 7.92 -5.45
N VAL A 41 8.94 8.50 -5.09
CA VAL A 41 9.73 9.34 -6.00
C VAL A 41 10.25 8.53 -7.20
N MET A 42 10.83 7.34 -6.96
CA MET A 42 11.31 6.46 -8.03
C MET A 42 10.19 6.07 -9.00
N ASN A 43 8.99 5.80 -8.47
CA ASN A 43 7.86 5.41 -9.30
C ASN A 43 7.20 6.58 -10.02
N ASN A 44 7.38 7.82 -9.56
CA ASN A 44 6.90 8.99 -10.30
C ASN A 44 7.60 9.13 -11.67
N GLU A 45 8.86 8.69 -11.77
CA GLU A 45 9.59 8.60 -13.03
C GLU A 45 9.22 7.34 -13.83
N LYS A 46 9.20 6.17 -13.17
CA LYS A 46 8.99 4.87 -13.83
C LYS A 46 7.53 4.61 -14.22
N LYS A 47 6.58 5.17 -13.48
CA LYS A 47 5.12 4.98 -13.63
C LYS A 47 4.70 3.52 -13.70
N ASN A 48 5.35 2.66 -12.93
CA ASN A 48 5.08 1.23 -12.93
C ASN A 48 3.85 0.94 -12.05
N SER A 49 2.82 0.32 -12.64
CA SER A 49 1.55 0.07 -11.94
C SER A 49 1.67 -0.98 -10.82
N PHE A 50 2.64 -1.90 -10.88
CA PHE A 50 2.90 -2.86 -9.81
C PHE A 50 3.54 -2.16 -8.60
N ALA A 51 4.50 -1.28 -8.84
CA ALA A 51 5.06 -0.43 -7.80
C ALA A 51 3.99 0.50 -7.19
N SER A 52 3.17 1.18 -8.01
CA SER A 52 2.07 2.04 -7.54
C SER A 52 1.11 1.27 -6.61
N TYR A 53 0.78 0.02 -6.95
CA TYR A 53 -0.08 -0.81 -6.12
C TYR A 53 0.48 -0.98 -4.70
N HIS A 54 1.76 -1.38 -4.58
CA HIS A 54 2.40 -1.61 -3.29
C HIS A 54 2.72 -0.32 -2.53
N ILE A 55 2.98 0.79 -3.24
CA ILE A 55 3.08 2.12 -2.64
C ILE A 55 1.76 2.51 -1.97
N ARG A 56 0.63 2.33 -2.66
CA ARG A 56 -0.71 2.58 -2.10
C ARG A 56 -0.99 1.70 -0.87
N GLN A 57 -0.69 0.40 -0.93
CA GLN A 57 -0.84 -0.51 0.22
C GLN A 57 0.02 -0.09 1.42
N SER A 58 1.31 0.18 1.20
CA SER A 58 2.24 0.56 2.28
C SER A 58 1.88 1.91 2.88
N LEU A 59 1.53 2.90 2.05
CA LEU A 59 1.06 4.20 2.52
C LEU A 59 -0.24 4.08 3.33
N GLY A 60 -1.20 3.30 2.86
CA GLY A 60 -2.46 3.05 3.58
C GLY A 60 -2.24 2.43 4.97
N LEU A 61 -1.32 1.47 5.07
CA LEU A 61 -0.90 0.90 6.36
C LEU A 61 -0.23 1.95 7.25
N GLY A 62 0.67 2.78 6.71
CA GLY A 62 1.31 3.87 7.44
C GLY A 62 0.30 4.88 7.98
N LEU A 63 -0.66 5.31 7.17
CA LEU A 63 -1.74 6.22 7.58
C LEU A 63 -2.64 5.60 8.65
N THR A 64 -2.91 4.30 8.55
CA THR A 64 -3.64 3.56 9.59
C THR A 64 -2.85 3.51 10.90
N GLY A 65 -1.52 3.35 10.85
CA GLY A 65 -0.64 3.45 12.01
C GLY A 65 -0.70 4.82 12.68
N ILE A 66 -0.72 5.89 11.89
CA ILE A 66 -0.90 7.26 12.40
C ILE A 66 -2.27 7.39 13.08
N ALA A 67 -3.36 6.91 12.46
CA ALA A 67 -4.69 6.93 13.07
C ALA A 67 -4.73 6.18 14.42
N LEU A 68 -4.10 5.00 14.49
CA LEU A 68 -3.98 4.23 15.74
C LEU A 68 -3.17 4.97 16.82
N SER A 69 -2.14 5.71 16.44
CA SER A 69 -1.36 6.52 17.39
C SER A 69 -2.20 7.66 18.00
N ILE A 70 -3.12 8.26 17.24
CA ILE A 70 -4.03 9.29 17.76
C ILE A 70 -5.00 8.71 18.80
N LEU A 71 -5.50 7.48 18.58
CA LEU A 71 -6.36 6.81 19.57
C LEU A 71 -5.64 6.55 20.91
N SER A 72 -4.31 6.49 20.92
CA SER A 72 -3.53 6.23 22.14
C SER A 72 -3.63 7.36 23.17
N TYR A 73 -4.08 8.56 22.77
CA TYR A 73 -4.34 9.67 23.69
C TYR A 73 -5.59 9.47 24.57
N ILE A 74 -6.45 8.51 24.24
CA ILE A 74 -7.64 8.18 25.03
C ILE A 74 -7.27 7.09 26.07
N PRO A 75 -7.34 7.37 27.38
CA PRO A 75 -6.97 6.39 28.41
C PRO A 75 -7.82 5.12 28.36
N PHE A 76 -7.22 4.00 28.77
CA PHE A 76 -7.81 2.65 28.85
C PHE A 76 -8.27 2.06 27.51
N ILE A 77 -9.34 2.58 26.91
CA ILE A 77 -9.91 2.02 25.67
C ILE A 77 -9.02 2.30 24.46
N GLY A 78 -8.48 3.52 24.38
CA GLY A 78 -7.57 3.91 23.31
C GLY A 78 -6.29 3.09 23.35
N TRP A 79 -5.72 2.88 24.53
CA TRP A 79 -4.53 2.04 24.71
C TRP A 79 -4.75 0.60 24.25
N LEU A 80 -5.89 -0.01 24.61
CA LEU A 80 -6.21 -1.37 24.19
C LEU A 80 -6.36 -1.47 22.67
N ILE A 81 -7.09 -0.54 22.05
CA ILE A 81 -7.28 -0.49 20.59
C ILE A 81 -5.95 -0.26 19.88
N SER A 82 -5.14 0.70 20.33
CA SER A 82 -3.85 1.01 19.72
C SER A 82 -2.88 -0.17 19.86
N MET A 83 -2.88 -0.89 20.98
CA MET A 83 -2.02 -2.06 21.18
C MET A 83 -2.42 -3.22 20.26
N LEU A 84 -3.70 -3.61 20.26
CA LEU A 84 -4.19 -4.71 19.42
C LEU A 84 -4.13 -4.37 17.93
N GLY A 85 -4.53 -3.13 17.58
CA GLY A 85 -4.45 -2.60 16.22
C GLY A 85 -3.01 -2.53 15.72
N GLY A 86 -2.06 -2.10 16.57
CA GLY A 86 -0.63 -2.06 16.22
C GLY A 86 -0.07 -3.44 15.91
N LEU A 87 -0.42 -4.46 16.71
CA LEU A 87 0.00 -5.84 16.46
C LEU A 87 -0.58 -6.36 15.13
N LEU A 88 -1.86 -6.12 14.88
CA LEU A 88 -2.50 -6.49 13.61
C LEU A 88 -1.85 -5.75 12.43
N LEU A 89 -1.53 -4.46 12.59
CA LEU A 89 -0.91 -3.65 11.55
C LEU A 89 0.46 -4.21 11.14
N ILE A 90 1.27 -4.68 12.10
CA ILE A 90 2.55 -5.35 11.81
C ILE A 90 2.32 -6.61 10.98
N VAL A 91 1.32 -7.43 11.32
CA VAL A 91 0.97 -8.62 10.53
C VAL A 91 0.58 -8.24 9.10
N LEU A 92 -0.30 -7.25 8.93
CA LEU A 92 -0.73 -6.79 7.61
C LEU A 92 0.45 -6.21 6.81
N TRP A 93 1.37 -5.48 7.44
CA TRP A 93 2.58 -4.97 6.80
C TRP A 93 3.49 -6.09 6.31
N VAL A 94 3.72 -7.13 7.12
CA VAL A 94 4.49 -8.31 6.68
C VAL A 94 3.80 -9.01 5.51
N MET A 95 2.47 -9.17 5.53
CA MET A 95 1.71 -9.76 4.42
C MET A 95 1.85 -8.95 3.13
N GLY A 96 1.79 -7.62 3.21
CA GLY A 96 1.99 -6.72 2.07
C GLY A 96 3.41 -6.84 1.48
N LEU A 97 4.42 -6.89 2.35
CA LEU A 97 5.82 -7.09 1.96
C LEU A 97 6.03 -8.46 1.29
N ILE A 98 5.50 -9.54 1.87
CA ILE A 98 5.59 -10.89 1.27
C ILE A 98 4.93 -10.91 -0.12
N SER A 99 3.77 -10.26 -0.27
CA SER A 99 3.09 -10.16 -1.56
C SER A 99 3.96 -9.42 -2.59
N ALA A 100 4.63 -8.34 -2.19
CA ALA A 100 5.58 -7.62 -3.06
C ALA A 100 6.78 -8.51 -3.47
N ILE A 101 7.34 -9.26 -2.52
CA ILE A 101 8.45 -10.21 -2.77
C ILE A 101 8.01 -11.31 -3.73
N ASN A 102 6.76 -11.77 -3.64
CA ASN A 102 6.22 -12.79 -4.54
C ASN A 102 5.80 -12.23 -5.91
N GLY A 103 5.76 -10.91 -6.09
CA GLY A 103 5.28 -10.31 -7.32
C GLY A 103 3.76 -10.30 -7.46
N GLU A 104 3.04 -10.39 -6.34
CA GLU A 104 1.58 -10.51 -6.29
C GLU A 104 0.91 -9.20 -5.89
N ARG A 105 -0.11 -8.79 -6.66
CA ARG A 105 -1.01 -7.69 -6.27
C ARG A 105 -2.12 -8.20 -5.35
N LYS A 106 -1.72 -8.66 -4.17
CA LYS A 106 -2.65 -9.16 -3.17
C LYS A 106 -2.95 -8.08 -2.12
N PRO A 107 -4.23 -7.69 -1.95
CA PRO A 107 -4.58 -6.68 -0.96
C PRO A 107 -4.36 -7.26 0.43
N VAL A 108 -3.88 -6.44 1.36
CA VAL A 108 -3.90 -6.86 2.77
C VAL A 108 -5.36 -6.98 3.24
N PRO A 109 -5.70 -7.96 4.09
CA PRO A 109 -7.06 -8.13 4.57
C PRO A 109 -7.67 -6.87 5.18
N VAL A 110 -9.01 -6.81 5.18
CA VAL A 110 -9.85 -5.75 5.79
C VAL A 110 -9.78 -4.39 5.07
N LEU A 111 -8.58 -3.84 4.88
CA LEU A 111 -8.39 -2.46 4.41
C LEU A 111 -7.65 -2.34 3.08
N GLY A 112 -7.02 -3.40 2.58
CA GLY A 112 -6.18 -3.32 1.38
C GLY A 112 -6.91 -2.82 0.14
N GLU A 113 -8.14 -3.28 -0.10
CA GLU A 113 -8.98 -2.77 -1.19
C GLU A 113 -9.33 -1.28 -1.01
N LYS A 114 -9.58 -0.86 0.23
CA LYS A 114 -9.87 0.54 0.56
C LYS A 114 -8.67 1.45 0.35
N TYR A 115 -7.46 0.97 0.63
CA TYR A 115 -6.25 1.73 0.30
C TYR A 115 -6.12 1.97 -1.19
N GLN A 116 -6.45 1.00 -2.04
CA GLN A 116 -6.40 1.19 -3.49
C GLN A 116 -7.43 2.23 -3.96
N GLU A 117 -8.63 2.22 -3.37
CA GLU A 117 -9.70 3.16 -3.68
C GLU A 117 -9.37 4.60 -3.22
N TRP A 118 -8.97 4.77 -1.96
CA TRP A 118 -8.69 6.09 -1.37
C TRP A 118 -7.42 6.74 -1.91
N LEU A 119 -6.41 5.93 -2.25
CA LEU A 119 -5.10 6.41 -2.69
C LEU A 119 -4.89 6.27 -4.20
N LYS A 120 -5.95 6.08 -4.99
CA LYS A 120 -5.87 5.91 -6.46
C LYS A 120 -5.19 7.05 -7.23
N GLY A 121 -5.01 8.21 -6.60
CA GLY A 121 -4.30 9.36 -7.18
C GLY A 121 -2.78 9.32 -7.02
N ILE A 122 -2.24 8.26 -6.40
CA ILE A 122 -0.81 8.00 -6.17
C ILE A 122 -0.36 6.87 -7.10
#